data_AF-A0A3G4W8Q1-F1
#
_entry.id   AF-A0A3G4W8Q1-F1
#
_cell.length_a   1.000
_cell.length_b   1.000
_cell.length_c   1.000
_cell.angle_alpha   90.00
_cell.angle_beta   90.00
_cell.angle_gamma   90.00
#
_symmetry.space_group_name_H-M   'P 1'
#
loop_
_entity.id
_entity.type
_entity.pdbx_description
1 polymer ?
#
loop_
_entity_poly.entity_id
_entity_poly.type
_entity_poly.pdbx_seq_one_letter_code
_entity_poly.pdbx_strand_id
1 'polypeptide(L)'
;MRTRIIALVVAAVASVSVVAGTASAAPADLNAPYARAAARVAANGTLLATKNVASVERFNGQPTGYYCVRVSDATIDLRNAAVVATVNNFRAMITAIPNSNCNGQTRTITVVTSNYNNDLADVPFTVAVL
;
A
#
# COMPACT_ATOMS: atom_id res chain seq x y z
N MET A 1 -38.36 5.66 -66.24
CA MET A 1 -37.14 5.16 -65.57
C MET A 1 -37.36 5.29 -64.07
N ARG A 2 -37.35 4.17 -63.34
CA ARG A 2 -37.60 4.09 -61.89
C ARG A 2 -36.32 4.50 -61.13
N THR A 3 -36.43 5.36 -60.13
CA THR A 3 -35.41 5.45 -59.08
C THR A 3 -36.08 5.75 -57.74
N ARG A 4 -36.19 4.71 -56.91
CA ARG A 4 -36.46 4.83 -55.47
C ARG A 4 -35.11 5.10 -54.79
N ILE A 5 -35.04 6.07 -53.88
CA ILE A 5 -33.89 6.23 -52.98
C ILE A 5 -34.40 6.16 -51.53
N ILE A 6 -33.72 5.32 -50.77
CA ILE A 6 -34.04 4.81 -49.44
C ILE A 6 -33.29 5.64 -48.37
N ALA A 7 -34.04 5.95 -47.30
CA ALA A 7 -33.72 6.17 -45.88
C ALA A 7 -32.31 6.56 -45.39
N LEU A 8 -32.28 7.42 -44.36
CA LEU A 8 -31.36 7.26 -43.22
C LEU A 8 -32.02 7.72 -41.92
N VAL A 9 -32.36 6.76 -41.07
CA VAL A 9 -32.79 6.94 -39.68
C VAL A 9 -31.51 7.02 -38.83
N VAL A 10 -31.28 8.15 -38.17
CA VAL A 10 -30.17 8.34 -37.22
C VAL A 10 -30.61 7.80 -35.86
N ALA A 11 -30.12 6.62 -35.48
CA ALA A 11 -30.26 6.09 -34.12
C ALA A 11 -29.10 6.63 -33.26
N ALA A 12 -29.41 7.49 -32.29
CA ALA A 12 -28.45 7.97 -31.30
C ALA A 12 -28.20 6.86 -30.27
N VAL A 13 -26.98 6.31 -30.27
CA VAL A 13 -26.53 5.34 -29.28
C VAL A 13 -26.11 6.09 -28.02
N ALA A 14 -26.91 5.98 -26.95
CA ALA A 14 -26.54 6.46 -25.62
C ALA A 14 -25.46 5.53 -25.05
N SER A 15 -24.22 5.98 -25.03
CA SER A 15 -23.10 5.29 -24.42
C SER A 15 -23.22 5.31 -22.90
N VAL A 16 -23.54 4.17 -22.29
CA VAL A 16 -23.48 3.97 -20.83
C VAL A 16 -22.01 3.80 -20.45
N SER A 17 -21.47 4.76 -19.71
CA SER A 17 -20.14 4.68 -19.10
C SER A 17 -20.15 3.61 -18.00
N VAL A 18 -19.69 2.41 -18.35
CA VAL A 18 -19.41 1.35 -17.38
C VAL A 18 -18.24 1.82 -16.52
N VAL A 19 -18.54 2.31 -15.32
CA VAL A 19 -17.55 2.52 -14.26
C VAL A 19 -17.08 1.14 -13.83
N ALA A 20 -16.01 0.66 -14.46
CA ALA A 20 -15.31 -0.54 -14.02
C ALA A 20 -14.63 -0.21 -12.68
N GLY A 21 -15.28 -0.55 -11.57
CA GLY A 21 -14.67 -0.52 -10.26
C GLY A 21 -13.50 -1.50 -10.22
N THR A 22 -12.29 -1.00 -10.00
CA THR A 22 -11.12 -1.84 -9.77
C THR A 22 -11.28 -2.54 -8.42
N ALA A 23 -11.69 -3.81 -8.44
CA ALA A 23 -11.67 -4.64 -7.24
C ALA A 23 -10.21 -4.82 -6.79
N SER A 24 -9.81 -4.09 -5.74
CA SER A 24 -8.55 -4.36 -5.05
C SER A 24 -8.72 -5.65 -4.25
N ALA A 25 -7.98 -6.69 -4.59
CA ALA A 25 -7.94 -7.90 -3.78
C ALA A 25 -7.48 -7.56 -2.36
N ALA A 26 -8.10 -8.19 -1.36
CA ALA A 26 -7.63 -8.09 0.01
C ALA A 26 -6.19 -8.64 0.11
N PRO A 27 -5.34 -8.10 1.01
CA PRO A 27 -4.00 -8.63 1.22
C PRO A 27 -4.04 -10.10 1.62
N ALA A 28 -3.06 -10.90 1.18
CA ALA A 28 -2.97 -12.29 1.59
C ALA A 28 -2.62 -12.42 3.08
N ASP A 29 -2.98 -13.55 3.70
CA ASP A 29 -2.51 -13.85 5.05
C ASP A 29 -0.99 -14.09 5.06
N LEU A 30 -0.31 -13.52 6.04
CA LEU A 30 1.13 -13.67 6.21
C LEU A 30 1.43 -14.73 7.28
N ASN A 31 2.04 -15.85 6.86
CA ASN A 31 2.53 -16.86 7.78
C ASN A 31 3.79 -16.37 8.52
N ALA A 32 3.59 -15.78 9.69
CA ALA A 32 4.65 -15.34 10.59
C ALA A 32 4.33 -15.80 12.03
N PRO A 33 4.61 -17.06 12.40
CA PRO A 33 4.12 -17.66 13.65
C PRO A 33 4.65 -16.92 14.88
N TYR A 34 5.89 -16.42 14.82
CA TYR A 34 6.55 -15.76 15.94
C TYR A 34 6.42 -14.23 15.94
N ALA A 35 5.96 -13.62 14.84
CA ALA A 35 5.76 -12.18 14.80
C ALA A 35 4.39 -11.81 15.43
N ARG A 36 4.36 -10.76 16.25
CA ARG A 36 3.13 -10.18 16.79
C ARG A 36 2.33 -9.47 15.71
N ALA A 37 3.01 -8.74 14.83
CA ALA A 37 2.45 -8.17 13.61
C ALA A 37 3.50 -8.19 12.51
N ALA A 38 3.08 -8.33 11.24
CA ALA A 38 4.00 -8.27 10.12
C ALA A 38 3.27 -7.87 8.83
N ALA A 39 3.99 -7.26 7.90
CA ALA A 39 3.47 -6.91 6.60
C ALA A 39 4.54 -7.03 5.52
N ARG A 40 4.14 -7.52 4.34
CA ARG A 40 4.88 -7.40 3.09
C ARG A 40 4.24 -6.28 2.28
N VAL A 41 5.04 -5.31 1.87
CA VAL A 41 4.57 -4.09 1.24
C VAL A 41 5.25 -3.94 -0.13
N ALA A 42 4.45 -3.66 -1.16
CA ALA A 42 4.92 -3.34 -2.49
C ALA A 42 5.56 -1.95 -2.53
N ALA A 43 6.32 -1.65 -3.59
CA ALA A 43 7.00 -0.36 -3.74
C ALA A 43 6.04 0.84 -3.73
N ASN A 44 4.78 0.67 -4.12
CA ASN A 44 3.77 1.73 -4.11
C ASN A 44 3.01 1.85 -2.77
N GLY A 45 3.41 1.11 -1.73
CA GLY A 45 2.71 1.07 -0.44
C GLY A 45 1.57 0.06 -0.35
N THR A 46 1.28 -0.71 -1.41
CA THR A 46 0.22 -1.73 -1.37
C THR A 46 0.60 -2.86 -0.42
N LEU A 47 -0.33 -3.25 0.46
CA LEU A 47 -0.20 -4.44 1.29
C LEU A 47 -0.33 -5.71 0.43
N LEU A 48 0.75 -6.49 0.33
CA LEU A 48 0.77 -7.76 -0.39
C LEU A 48 0.37 -8.93 0.51
N ALA A 49 0.83 -8.90 1.76
CA ALA A 49 0.46 -9.86 2.78
C ALA A 49 0.55 -9.25 4.18
N THR A 50 -0.32 -9.65 5.10
CA THR A 50 -0.42 -9.07 6.44
C THR A 50 -0.68 -10.10 7.53
N LYS A 51 -0.18 -9.81 8.73
CA LYS A 51 -0.61 -10.38 10.01
C LYS A 51 -0.74 -9.21 10.98
N ASN A 52 -1.93 -8.98 11.52
CA ASN A 52 -2.20 -7.93 12.50
C ASN A 52 -1.77 -6.50 12.06
N VAL A 53 -1.72 -6.23 10.76
CA VAL A 53 -1.51 -4.88 10.19
C VAL A 53 -2.79 -4.48 9.43
N ALA A 54 -3.31 -3.30 9.76
CA ALA A 54 -4.57 -2.78 9.25
C ALA A 54 -4.41 -2.07 7.89
N SER A 55 -3.40 -1.21 7.78
CA SER A 55 -3.17 -0.43 6.56
C SER A 55 -1.71 -0.04 6.43
N VAL A 56 -1.31 0.25 5.19
CA VAL A 56 -0.09 0.98 4.87
C VAL A 56 -0.48 2.17 4.02
N GLU A 57 -0.09 3.34 4.46
CA GLU A 57 -0.43 4.61 3.82
C GLU A 57 0.84 5.42 3.63
N ARG A 58 0.87 6.32 2.65
CA ARG A 58 1.98 7.26 2.55
C ARG A 58 1.87 8.34 3.63
N PHE A 59 3.01 8.84 4.07
CA PHE A 59 3.02 10.00 4.95
C PHE A 59 2.48 11.24 4.22
N ASN A 60 1.61 12.00 4.87
CA ASN A 60 0.97 13.16 4.29
C ASN A 60 2.02 14.19 3.84
N GLY A 61 1.87 14.67 2.60
CA GLY A 61 2.80 15.64 2.01
C GLY A 61 4.15 15.05 1.57
N GLN A 62 4.34 13.72 1.64
CA GLN A 62 5.52 13.04 1.09
C GLN A 62 5.11 12.08 -0.03
N PRO A 63 5.55 12.31 -1.28
CA PRO A 63 5.11 11.48 -2.40
C PRO A 63 5.82 10.12 -2.48
N THR A 64 7.02 9.99 -1.89
CA THR A 64 7.93 8.86 -2.15
C THR A 64 8.68 8.47 -0.88
N GLY A 65 8.87 7.17 -0.66
CA GLY A 65 9.79 6.62 0.35
C GLY A 65 9.33 6.74 1.81
N TYR A 66 8.19 7.36 2.09
CA TYR A 66 7.62 7.46 3.45
C TYR A 66 6.31 6.69 3.58
N TYR A 67 6.29 5.75 4.52
CA TYR A 67 5.16 4.86 4.77
C TYR A 67 4.77 4.85 6.24
N CYS A 68 3.46 4.88 6.48
CA CYS A 68 2.80 4.70 7.76
C CYS A 68 2.21 3.29 7.79
N VAL A 69 2.80 2.39 8.58
CA VAL A 69 2.29 1.03 8.76
C VAL A 69 1.49 0.99 10.05
N ARG A 70 0.18 0.73 9.98
CA ARG A 70 -0.72 0.75 11.14
C ARG A 70 -1.01 -0.66 11.63
N VAL A 71 -0.67 -0.96 12.89
CA VAL A 71 -0.93 -2.25 13.52
C VAL A 71 -2.40 -2.32 13.96
N SER A 72 -3.09 -3.40 13.59
CA SER A 72 -4.53 -3.59 13.87
C SER A 72 -4.82 -4.12 15.26
N ASP A 73 -3.99 -5.04 15.77
CA ASP A 73 -4.19 -5.69 17.06
C ASP A 73 -3.85 -4.70 18.18
N ALA A 74 -4.85 -4.36 19.01
CA ALA A 74 -4.76 -3.39 20.11
C ALA A 74 -3.82 -3.81 21.27
N THR A 75 -3.52 -5.10 21.39
CA THR A 75 -2.71 -5.65 22.48
C THR A 75 -1.21 -5.52 22.27
N ILE A 76 -0.79 -5.14 21.06
CA ILE A 76 0.62 -4.96 20.70
C ILE A 76 1.08 -3.56 21.14
N ASP A 77 2.00 -3.48 22.11
CA ASP A 77 2.60 -2.21 22.52
C ASP A 77 3.85 -1.90 21.67
N LEU A 78 3.72 -0.97 20.72
CA LEU A 78 4.83 -0.57 19.85
C LEU A 78 5.93 0.21 20.57
N ARG A 79 5.70 0.75 21.78
CA ARG A 79 6.72 1.52 22.50
C ARG A 79 7.87 0.66 22.97
N ASN A 80 7.59 -0.60 23.30
CA ASN A 80 8.55 -1.55 23.84
C ASN A 80 8.81 -2.73 22.90
N ALA A 81 8.23 -2.73 21.70
CA ALA A 81 8.39 -3.82 20.75
C ALA A 81 9.68 -3.70 19.95
N ALA A 82 10.31 -4.83 19.67
CA ALA A 82 11.37 -4.90 18.69
C ALA A 82 10.74 -4.88 17.29
N VAL A 83 11.06 -3.83 16.52
CA VAL A 83 10.61 -3.68 15.14
C VAL A 83 11.78 -3.91 14.20
N VAL A 84 11.60 -4.87 13.29
CA VAL A 84 12.57 -5.21 12.26
C VAL A 84 11.96 -4.90 10.91
N ALA A 85 12.70 -4.19 10.06
CA ALA A 85 12.30 -3.94 8.69
C ALA A 85 13.45 -4.26 7.74
N THR A 86 13.10 -4.78 6.57
CA THR A 86 14.06 -5.13 5.53
C THR A 86 13.51 -4.74 4.16
N VAL A 87 14.40 -4.29 3.29
CA VAL A 87 14.09 -4.06 1.87
C VAL A 87 14.20 -5.36 1.11
N ASN A 88 13.33 -5.55 0.13
CA ASN A 88 13.37 -6.72 -0.75
C ASN A 88 14.29 -6.47 -1.98
N ASN A 89 15.29 -5.59 -1.87
CA ASN A 89 16.24 -5.19 -2.92
C ASN A 89 17.63 -4.90 -2.31
N PHE A 90 18.70 -5.27 -3.00
CA PHE A 90 20.10 -5.21 -2.53
C PHE A 90 20.74 -3.81 -2.49
N ARG A 91 20.06 -2.75 -2.93
CA ARG A 91 20.65 -1.39 -3.06
C ARG A 91 19.82 -0.28 -2.43
N ALA A 92 18.96 -0.64 -1.49
CA ALA A 92 18.12 0.31 -0.78
C ALA A 92 18.43 0.30 0.72
N MET A 93 18.17 1.43 1.36
CA MET A 93 18.26 1.57 2.81
C MET A 93 16.85 1.69 3.38
N ILE A 94 16.70 1.29 4.64
CA ILE A 94 15.43 1.34 5.35
C ILE A 94 15.63 1.75 6.79
N THR A 95 14.73 2.57 7.29
CA THR A 95 14.63 2.94 8.70
C THR A 95 13.18 2.71 9.13
N ALA A 96 12.99 2.01 10.25
CA ALA A 96 11.68 1.82 10.86
C ALA A 96 11.66 2.47 12.24
N ILE A 97 10.72 3.38 12.44
CA ILE A 97 10.53 4.12 13.68
C ILE A 97 9.21 3.64 14.31
N PRO A 98 9.27 2.82 15.36
CA PRO A 98 8.08 2.30 16.02
C PRO A 98 7.38 3.38 16.85
N ASN A 99 6.07 3.19 17.08
CA ASN A 99 5.24 4.10 17.86
C ASN A 99 5.34 5.57 17.39
N SER A 100 5.47 5.77 16.08
CA SER A 100 5.41 7.11 15.51
C SER A 100 3.97 7.62 15.49
N ASN A 101 3.79 8.93 15.45
CA ASN A 101 2.50 9.55 15.15
C ASN A 101 2.44 9.84 13.64
N CYS A 102 2.17 8.81 12.85
CA CYS A 102 2.16 8.90 11.41
C CYS A 102 0.76 9.36 10.96
N ASN A 103 0.66 10.51 10.29
CA ASN A 103 -0.62 11.10 9.85
C ASN A 103 -1.67 11.30 10.97
N GLY A 104 -1.25 11.63 12.21
CA GLY A 104 -2.20 11.77 13.33
C GLY A 104 -2.66 10.44 13.92
N GLN A 105 -2.21 9.31 13.38
CA GLN A 105 -2.61 7.98 13.81
C GLN A 105 -1.71 7.47 14.93
N THR A 106 -2.30 6.66 15.81
CA THR A 106 -1.55 5.92 16.83
C THR A 106 -1.28 4.50 16.35
N ARG A 107 -0.40 3.77 17.05
CA ARG A 107 -0.05 2.38 16.73
C ARG A 107 0.54 2.22 15.33
N THR A 108 1.29 3.23 14.90
CA THR A 108 1.96 3.23 13.61
C THR A 108 3.47 3.03 13.74
N ILE A 109 4.04 2.45 12.69
CA ILE A 109 5.47 2.38 12.43
C ILE A 109 5.71 3.27 11.22
N THR A 110 6.56 4.29 11.35
CA THR A 110 7.03 5.04 10.19
C THR A 110 8.17 4.28 9.56
N VAL A 111 7.99 3.89 8.30
CA VAL A 111 9.02 3.28 7.48
C VAL A 111 9.50 4.30 6.46
N VAL A 112 10.80 4.55 6.46
CA VAL A 112 11.46 5.42 5.49
C VAL A 112 12.40 4.58 4.66
N THR A 113 12.32 4.73 3.34
CA THR A 113 13.16 4.02 2.40
C THR A 113 13.88 4.98 1.46
N SER A 114 15.15 4.68 1.19
CA SER A 114 15.99 5.45 0.28
C SER A 114 16.79 4.55 -0.66
N ASN A 115 17.22 5.10 -1.79
CA ASN A 115 18.10 4.43 -2.74
C ASN A 115 19.56 4.41 -2.21
N TYR A 116 20.48 3.86 -3.00
CA TYR A 116 21.91 3.80 -2.62
C TYR A 116 22.59 5.17 -2.51
N ASN A 117 22.04 6.21 -3.13
CA ASN A 117 22.50 7.60 -3.04
C ASN A 117 21.89 8.35 -1.85
N ASN A 118 21.08 7.67 -1.03
CA ASN A 118 20.33 8.25 0.08
C ASN A 118 19.18 9.19 -0.34
N ASP A 119 18.73 9.13 -1.59
CA ASP A 119 17.49 9.82 -2.00
C ASP A 119 16.27 8.99 -1.61
N LEU A 120 15.20 9.65 -1.17
CA LEU A 120 13.92 8.99 -0.88
C LEU A 120 13.41 8.24 -2.10
N ALA A 121 13.11 6.96 -1.92
CA ALA A 121 12.74 6.09 -3.01
C ALA A 121 11.70 5.06 -2.60
N ASP A 122 10.79 4.77 -3.51
CA ASP A 122 9.78 3.74 -3.37
C ASP A 122 10.39 2.37 -3.64
N VAL A 123 10.50 1.56 -2.60
CA VAL A 123 11.04 0.21 -2.68
C VAL A 123 10.17 -0.77 -1.90
N PRO A 124 10.03 -2.02 -2.37
CA PRO A 124 9.28 -3.02 -1.63
C PRO A 124 10.02 -3.39 -0.35
N PHE A 125 9.28 -3.55 0.74
CA PHE A 125 9.84 -3.88 2.04
C PHE A 125 8.97 -4.87 2.81
N THR A 126 9.57 -5.45 3.84
CA THR A 126 8.88 -6.26 4.85
C THR A 126 9.14 -5.64 6.21
N VAL A 127 8.11 -5.56 7.05
CA VAL A 127 8.23 -5.10 8.44
C VAL A 127 7.60 -6.14 9.36
N ALA A 128 8.22 -6.36 10.52
CA ALA A 128 7.74 -7.26 11.55
C ALA A 128 7.93 -6.63 12.93
N VAL A 129 6.95 -6.90 13.80
CA VAL A 129 6.95 -6.61 15.22
C VAL A 129 7.07 -7.94 15.95
N LEU A 130 8.11 -8.08 16.77
CA LEU A 130 8.42 -9.30 17.51
C LEU A 130 7.71 -9.35 18.87
#